data_AF-A0A532UI92-F1
#
_entry.id   AF-A0A532UI92-F1
#
_cell.length_a   1.000
_cell.length_b   1.000
_cell.length_c   1.000
_cell.angle_alpha   90.00
_cell.angle_beta   90.00
_cell.angle_gamma   90.00
#
_symmetry.space_group_name_H-M   'P 1'
#
loop_
_entity.id
_entity.type
_entity.pdbx_description
1 polymer ?
#
loop_
_entity_poly.entity_id
_entity_poly.type
_entity_poly.pdbx_seq_one_letter_code
_entity_poly.pdbx_strand_id
1 'polypeptide(L)' 'MKTLLTTGRIAADTGAHRDQVCYAIRRLRIKPVGVAGPANIYPATTTKKVKQYLESDHRRKEPARCTA' A
#
# COMPACT_ATOMS: atom_id res chain seq x y z
N MET A 1 3.10 15.59 14.81
CA MET A 1 3.46 15.96 13.42
C MET A 1 2.73 15.03 12.45
N LYS A 2 1.92 15.55 11.51
CA LYS A 2 1.28 14.71 10.47
C LYS A 2 2.31 14.46 9.36
N THR A 3 2.95 13.30 9.36
CA THR A 3 3.87 12.91 8.29
C THR A 3 3.06 12.59 7.03
N LEU A 4 3.35 13.30 5.95
CA LEU A 4 2.76 13.12 4.64
C LEU A 4 3.72 12.33 3.76
N LEU A 5 3.24 11.29 3.07
CA LEU A 5 4.08 10.34 2.35
C LEU A 5 3.65 10.22 0.88
N THR A 6 4.61 10.17 -0.02
CA THR A 6 4.38 9.84 -1.43
C THR A 6 4.31 8.33 -1.61
N THR A 7 3.71 7.86 -2.71
CA THR A 7 3.68 6.42 -3.07
C THR A 7 5.07 5.78 -3.03
N GLY A 8 6.10 6.51 -3.47
CA GLY A 8 7.48 6.01 -3.43
C GLY A 8 8.01 5.78 -2.02
N ARG A 9 7.69 6.66 -1.08
CA ARG A 9 8.08 6.48 0.32
C ARG A 9 7.31 5.33 0.98
N ILE A 10 6.03 5.17 0.64
CA ILE A 10 5.22 4.04 1.10
C ILE A 10 5.82 2.72 0.60
N ALA A 11 6.19 2.64 -0.67
CA ALA A 11 6.82 1.45 -1.27
C ALA A 11 8.14 1.07 -0.56
N ALA A 12 8.98 2.06 -0.26
CA ALA A 12 10.21 1.84 0.49
C ALA A 12 9.95 1.33 1.92
N ASP A 13 8.91 1.85 2.60
CA ASP A 13 8.56 1.45 3.96
C ASP A 13 7.92 0.05 4.02
N THR A 14 7.11 -0.30 3.03
CA THR A 14 6.48 -1.62 2.95
C THR A 14 7.35 -2.68 2.28
N GLY A 15 8.50 -2.31 1.71
CA GLY A 15 9.36 -3.22 0.94
C GLY A 15 8.68 -3.80 -0.30
N ALA A 16 7.66 -3.12 -0.83
CA ALA A 16 6.82 -3.60 -1.92
C ALA A 16 7.03 -2.80 -3.21
N HIS A 17 6.66 -3.37 -4.35
CA HIS A 17 6.77 -2.65 -5.62
C HIS A 17 5.79 -1.48 -5.68
N ARG A 18 6.17 -0.38 -6.33
CA ARG A 18 5.31 0.82 -6.48
C ARG A 18 3.94 0.49 -7.09
N ASP A 19 3.89 -0.40 -8.08
CA ASP A 19 2.64 -0.86 -8.69
C ASP A 19 1.73 -1.60 -7.72
N GLN A 20 2.29 -2.46 -6.86
CA GLN A 20 1.52 -3.18 -5.83
C GLN A 20 0.93 -2.20 -4.82
N VAL A 21 1.70 -1.17 -4.44
CA VAL A 21 1.24 -0.09 -3.56
C VAL A 21 0.14 0.73 -4.24
N CYS A 22 0.30 1.13 -5.49
CA CYS A 22 -0.73 1.81 -6.27
C CYS A 22 -2.02 0.98 -6.37
N TYR A 23 -1.89 -0.32 -6.63
CA TYR A 23 -3.01 -1.24 -6.69
C TYR A 23 -3.72 -1.35 -5.33
N ALA A 24 -2.97 -1.52 -4.24
CA ALA A 24 -3.51 -1.57 -2.89
C ALA A 24 -4.25 -0.27 -2.52
N ILE A 25 -3.67 0.89 -2.82
CA ILE A 25 -4.30 2.21 -2.59
C ILE A 25 -5.64 2.32 -3.34
N ARG A 26 -5.68 1.89 -4.62
CA ARG A 26 -6.91 1.86 -5.41
C ARG A 26 -7.95 0.91 -4.82
N ARG A 27 -7.55 -0.31 -4.42
CA ARG A 27 -8.46 -1.31 -3.80
C ARG A 27 -9.00 -0.84 -2.46
N LEU A 28 -8.18 -0.17 -1.65
CA LEU A 28 -8.55 0.39 -0.36
C LEU A 28 -9.33 1.72 -0.49
N ARG A 29 -9.55 2.23 -1.71
CA ARG A 29 -10.24 3.49 -2.00
C ARG A 29 -9.66 4.68 -1.23
N ILE A 30 -8.34 4.68 -0.98
CA ILE A 30 -7.68 5.74 -0.23
C ILE A 30 -7.49 6.93 -1.16
N LYS A 31 -8.10 8.06 -0.80
CA LYS A 31 -7.95 9.31 -1.53
C LYS A 31 -6.63 10.01 -1.16
N PRO A 32 -5.94 10.62 -2.14
CA PRO A 32 -4.81 11.49 -1.83
C PRO A 32 -5.28 12.69 -1.01
N VAL A 33 -4.44 13.15 -0.09
CA VAL A 33 -4.68 14.35 0.73
C VAL A 33 -4.11 15.61 0.08
N GLY A 34 -3.30 15.45 -0.95
CA GLY A 34 -2.73 16.53 -1.74
C GLY A 34 -1.84 15.99 -2.84
N VAL A 35 -1.18 16.90 -3.54
CA VAL A 35 -0.26 16.58 -4.63
C VAL A 35 1.05 17.34 -4.40
N ALA A 36 2.19 16.66 -4.52
CA ALA A 36 3.53 17.24 -4.51
C ALA A 36 4.12 17.07 -5.92
N GLY A 37 3.96 18.08 -6.77
CA GLY A 37 4.35 18.01 -8.18
C GLY A 37 3.55 16.92 -8.93
N PRO A 38 4.21 15.95 -9.59
CA PRO A 38 3.50 14.84 -10.26
C PRO A 38 3.06 13.72 -9.31
N ALA A 39 3.39 13.78 -8.01
CA ALA A 39 3.16 12.70 -7.07
C ALA A 39 2.00 12.98 -6.13
N ASN A 40 1.09 12.00 -6.01
CA ASN A 40 0.04 12.03 -5.00
C ASN A 40 0.63 11.84 -3.58
N ILE A 41 0.13 12.64 -2.65
CA ILE A 41 0.49 12.59 -1.24
C ILE A 41 -0.62 11.88 -0.47
N TYR A 42 -0.23 10.99 0.42
CA TYR A 42 -1.10 10.22 1.27
C TYR A 42 -0.77 10.44 2.75
N PRO A 43 -1.74 10.27 3.66
CA PRO A 43 -1.47 10.32 5.09
C PRO A 43 -0.58 9.15 5.51
N ALA A 44 0.25 9.31 6.55
CA ALA A 44 1.09 8.23 7.09
C ALA A 44 0.30 6.96 7.48
N THR A 45 -1.00 7.08 7.78
CA THR A 45 -1.87 5.92 8.06
C THR A 45 -2.05 5.01 6.84
N THR A 46 -1.86 5.52 5.63
CA THR A 46 -1.93 4.74 4.39
C THR A 46 -0.89 3.63 4.36
N THR A 47 0.32 3.88 4.87
CA THR A 47 1.38 2.86 4.90
C THR A 47 0.96 1.62 5.69
N LYS A 48 0.37 1.82 6.89
CA LYS A 48 -0.15 0.71 7.71
C LYS A 48 -1.25 -0.07 6.98
N LYS A 49 -2.19 0.63 6.34
CA LYS A 49 -3.29 0.01 5.60
C LYS A 49 -2.80 -0.77 4.38
N VAL A 50 -1.85 -0.21 3.63
CA VAL A 50 -1.24 -0.87 2.46
C VAL A 50 -0.46 -2.10 2.89
N LYS A 51 0.35 -2.00 3.96
CA LYS A 51 1.08 -3.14 4.51
C LYS A 51 0.13 -4.28 4.91
N GLN A 52 -0.90 -3.96 5.68
CA GLN A 52 -1.92 -4.94 6.10
C GLN A 52 -2.64 -5.58 4.90
N TYR A 53 -2.95 -4.80 3.86
CA TYR A 53 -3.56 -5.31 2.63
C TYR A 53 -2.62 -6.27 1.89
N LEU A 54 -1.35 -5.91 1.72
CA LEU A 54 -0.36 -6.75 1.04
C LEU A 54 -0.10 -8.05 1.80
N GLU A 55 -0.01 -8.00 3.14
CA GLU A 55 0.12 -9.20 3.98
C GLU A 55 -1.11 -10.09 3.89
N SER A 56 -2.31 -9.51 3.80
CA SER A 56 -3.56 -10.26 3.67
C SER A 56 -3.74 -10.87 2.27
N ASP A 57 -3.33 -10.14 1.22
CA ASP A 57 -3.37 -10.63 -0.17
C ASP A 57 -2.38 -11.78 -0.37
N HIS A 58 -1.19 -11.68 0.22
CA HIS A 58 -0.20 -12.77 0.21
C HIS A 58 -0.75 -14.04 0.86
N ARG A 59 -1.42 -13.93 2.03
CA ARG A 59 -2.08 -15.08 2.67
C ARG A 59 -3.22 -15.68 1.85
N ARG A 60 -3.88 -14.91 0.99
CA ARG A 60 -4.94 -15.41 0.10
C ARG A 60 -4.39 -16.08 -1.16
N LYS A 61 -3.14 -15.78 -1.53
CA LYS A 61 -2.46 -16.39 -2.68
C LYS A 61 -1.70 -17.66 -2.34
N GLU A 62 -1.43 -17.93 -1.07
CA GLU A 62 -1.08 -19.29 -0.65
C GLU A 62 -2.29 -20.18 -0.97
N PRO A 63 -2.24 -21.07 -1.97
CA PRO A 63 -3.29 -22.05 -2.11
C PRO A 63 -3.32 -22.83 -0.80
N ALA A 64 -4.51 -22.99 -0.22
CA ALA A 64 -4.72 -23.98 0.81
C ALA A 64 -4.00 -25.24 0.35
N ARG A 65 -2.94 -25.65 1.06
CA ARG A 65 -2.16 -26.85 0.76
C ARG A 65 -3.19 -27.94 0.49
N CYS A 66 -3.24 -28.46 -0.73
CA CYS A 66 -3.87 -29.74 -0.98
C CYS A 66 -3.09 -30.73 -0.12
N THR A 67 -3.61 -31.03 1.07
CA THR A 67 -3.29 -32.25 1.79
C THR A 67 -3.79 -33.39 0.90
N ALA A 68 -2.84 -34.01 0.19
CA ALA A 68 -3.01 -35.33 -0.38
C ALA A 68 -2.95 -36.38 0.74
#